data_AF-A0A957MXG3-F1
#
_entry.id   AF-A0A957MXG3-F1
#
_cell.length_a   1.000
_cell.length_b   1.000
_cell.length_c   1.000
_cell.angle_alpha   90.00
_cell.angle_beta   90.00
_cell.angle_gamma   90.00
#
_symmetry.space_group_name_H-M   'P 1'
#
loop_
_entity.id
_entity.type
_entity.pdbx_description
1 polymer ?
#
loop_
_entity_poly.entity_id
_entity_poly.type
_entity_poly.pdbx_seq_one_letter_code
_entity_poly.pdbx_strand_id
1 'polypeptide(L)'
;MSTFENYGRACLADFCEDWVVYRNLEPLDRRIPGIKNAFYAMELRSELIPRKQERDYAKAAVWFTNEIQRVRGQRVPVGELLFLGDTLFNDGQAYANMIDVSGWKGACFIGAERPEQETSTRIEEGNVTIANRWGMLADWIVALKEQGFKLDAGTMVIIDIDKT
;
A
#
# COMPACT_ATOMS: atom_id res chain seq x y z
N MET A 1 -19.65 8.14 -11.87
CA MET A 1 -18.27 8.53 -11.58
C MET A 1 -18.28 9.59 -10.51
N SER A 2 -17.70 9.26 -9.37
CA SER A 2 -17.40 10.23 -8.33
C SER A 2 -16.44 11.27 -8.91
N THR A 3 -16.75 12.56 -8.73
CA THR A 3 -15.91 13.66 -9.21
C THR A 3 -14.91 14.03 -8.13
N PHE A 4 -13.61 14.11 -8.48
CA PHE A 4 -12.59 14.64 -7.57
C PHE A 4 -12.63 16.16 -7.56
N GLU A 5 -12.62 16.75 -6.37
CA GLU A 5 -12.39 18.17 -6.18
C GLU A 5 -10.88 18.48 -6.23
N ASN A 6 -10.52 19.63 -6.79
CA ASN A 6 -9.14 20.11 -6.81
C ASN A 6 -8.92 21.12 -5.68
N TYR A 7 -8.08 20.77 -4.71
CA TYR A 7 -7.78 21.57 -3.52
C TYR A 7 -6.48 22.37 -3.63
N GLY A 8 -5.86 22.45 -4.82
CA GLY A 8 -4.61 23.16 -5.03
C GLY A 8 -3.37 22.28 -4.81
N ARG A 9 -2.26 22.90 -4.40
CA ARG A 9 -0.98 22.20 -4.20
C ARG A 9 -0.92 21.59 -2.80
N ALA A 10 -0.46 20.35 -2.73
CA ALA A 10 -0.12 19.65 -1.51
C ALA A 10 1.28 19.02 -1.64
N CYS A 11 1.87 18.64 -0.52
CA CYS A 11 3.06 17.82 -0.43
C CYS A 11 2.72 16.44 0.13
N LEU A 12 3.61 15.47 -0.03
CA LEU A 12 3.37 14.12 0.45
C LEU A 12 3.12 14.06 1.98
N ALA A 13 3.81 14.93 2.74
CA ALA A 13 3.67 14.99 4.19
C ALA A 13 2.26 15.43 4.65
N ASP A 14 1.49 16.11 3.78
CA ASP A 14 0.11 16.51 4.11
C ASP A 14 -0.83 15.29 4.26
N PHE A 15 -0.46 14.15 3.66
CA PHE A 15 -1.25 12.92 3.69
C PHE A 15 -0.57 11.78 4.46
N CYS A 16 0.76 11.69 4.35
CA CYS A 16 1.53 10.58 4.92
C CYS A 16 2.29 10.95 6.20
N GLU A 17 2.31 12.23 6.60
CA GLU A 17 3.18 12.72 7.69
C GLU A 17 4.61 12.19 7.50
N ASP A 18 5.18 11.55 8.53
CA ASP A 18 6.49 10.87 8.48
C ASP A 18 6.39 9.36 8.19
N TRP A 19 5.21 8.84 7.83
CA TRP A 19 4.96 7.43 7.51
C TRP A 19 5.42 7.06 6.09
N VAL A 20 6.69 7.38 5.81
CA VAL A 20 7.36 7.11 4.55
C VAL A 20 8.47 6.10 4.80
N VAL A 21 8.47 5.00 4.04
CA VAL A 21 9.58 4.05 4.02
C VAL A 21 10.27 4.16 2.67
N TYR A 22 11.56 4.50 2.69
CA TYR A 22 12.33 4.64 1.46
C TYR A 22 12.61 3.28 0.81
N ARG A 23 13.01 3.30 -0.47
CA ARG A 23 13.31 2.09 -1.27
C ARG A 23 14.38 1.18 -0.66
N ASN A 24 15.26 1.73 0.18
CA ASN A 24 16.26 0.97 0.92
C ASN A 24 15.73 0.35 2.24
N LEU A 25 14.42 0.36 2.46
CA LEU A 25 13.74 -0.13 3.66
C LEU A 25 14.21 0.58 4.94
N GLU A 26 14.41 1.90 4.82
CA GLU A 26 14.67 2.81 5.93
C GLU A 26 13.44 3.72 6.10
N PRO A 27 12.73 3.65 7.24
CA PRO A 27 11.66 4.59 7.60
C PRO A 27 12.19 6.01 7.81
N LEU A 28 11.38 7.01 7.47
CA LEU A 28 11.63 8.40 7.79
C LEU A 28 11.47 8.65 9.31
N ASP A 29 10.42 8.09 9.91
CA ASP A 29 10.22 8.14 11.37
C ASP A 29 11.24 7.25 12.10
N ARG A 30 12.15 7.89 12.83
CA ARG A 30 13.27 7.24 13.55
C ARG A 30 12.85 6.37 14.72
N ARG A 31 11.58 6.38 15.13
CA ARG A 31 11.06 5.45 16.15
C ARG A 31 10.94 4.03 15.61
N ILE A 32 11.00 3.85 14.28
CA ILE A 32 10.92 2.56 13.60
C ILE A 32 12.30 2.26 12.99
N PRO A 33 12.97 1.17 13.41
CA PRO A 33 14.26 0.79 12.82
C PRO A 33 14.09 0.28 11.40
N GLY A 34 15.00 0.66 10.51
CA GLY A 34 15.11 0.10 9.16
C GLY A 34 15.74 -1.30 9.13
N ILE A 35 15.83 -1.87 7.92
CA ILE A 35 16.24 -3.26 7.71
C ILE A 35 17.57 -3.61 8.38
N LYS A 36 18.56 -2.70 8.37
CA LYS A 36 19.88 -2.93 8.99
C LYS A 36 19.81 -3.27 10.48
N ASN A 37 18.81 -2.75 11.17
CA ASN A 37 18.66 -2.91 12.62
C ASN A 37 17.53 -3.87 13.00
N ALA A 38 16.71 -4.32 12.05
CA ALA A 38 15.49 -5.07 12.32
C ALA A 38 15.24 -6.28 11.41
N PHE A 39 16.16 -6.65 10.51
CA PHE A 39 15.97 -7.77 9.57
C PHE A 39 15.54 -9.08 10.26
N TYR A 40 16.08 -9.38 11.45
CA TYR A 40 15.69 -10.58 12.20
C TYR A 40 14.25 -10.49 12.72
N ALA A 41 13.80 -9.32 13.20
CA ALA A 41 12.43 -9.09 13.64
C ALA A 41 11.43 -9.12 12.47
N MET A 42 11.90 -8.82 11.26
CA MET A 42 11.18 -8.97 9.99
C MET A 42 11.22 -10.40 9.44
N GLU A 43 11.81 -11.37 10.16
CA GLU A 43 11.99 -12.77 9.72
C GLU A 43 12.77 -12.93 8.41
N LEU A 44 13.75 -12.04 8.17
CA LEU A 44 14.64 -12.06 7.02
C LEU A 44 15.93 -12.81 7.34
N ARG A 45 16.59 -13.32 6.30
CA ARG A 45 17.87 -14.03 6.43
C ARG A 45 19.10 -13.12 6.45
N SER A 46 18.97 -11.88 5.97
CA SER A 46 20.05 -10.91 5.91
C SER A 46 19.51 -9.48 5.87
N GLU A 47 20.37 -8.51 6.11
CA GLU A 47 20.11 -7.07 5.95
C GLU A 47 20.15 -6.56 4.49
N LEU A 48 20.31 -7.47 3.51
CA LEU A 48 20.27 -7.10 2.10
C LEU A 48 18.87 -6.64 1.72
N ILE A 49 18.79 -5.57 0.93
CA ILE A 49 17.52 -4.99 0.48
C ILE A 49 16.89 -5.92 -0.56
N PRO A 50 15.75 -6.57 -0.28
CA PRO A 50 15.06 -7.43 -1.23
C PRO A 50 14.42 -6.62 -2.36
N ARG A 51 14.18 -7.27 -3.49
CA ARG A 51 13.39 -6.67 -4.58
C ARG A 51 11.93 -6.60 -4.18
N LYS A 52 11.22 -5.59 -4.68
CA LYS A 52 9.79 -5.35 -4.39
C LYS A 52 8.87 -6.56 -4.61
N GLN A 53 9.21 -7.38 -5.61
CA GLN A 53 8.45 -8.59 -5.97
C GLN A 53 8.80 -9.82 -5.12
N GLU A 54 9.84 -9.74 -4.28
CA GLU A 54 10.27 -10.85 -3.44
C GLU A 54 9.43 -10.93 -2.17
N ARG A 55 9.24 -12.14 -1.65
CA ARG A 55 8.53 -12.37 -0.40
C ARG A 55 9.16 -11.66 0.79
N ASP A 56 10.49 -11.56 0.80
CA ASP A 56 11.24 -10.88 1.87
C ASP A 56 10.94 -9.37 1.91
N TYR A 57 10.66 -8.74 0.77
CA TYR A 57 10.16 -7.36 0.75
C TYR A 57 8.78 -7.27 1.42
N ALA A 58 7.88 -8.19 1.10
CA ALA A 58 6.55 -8.22 1.71
C ALA A 58 6.60 -8.45 3.22
N LYS A 59 7.50 -9.29 3.72
CA LYS A 59 7.74 -9.46 5.17
C LYS A 59 8.17 -8.15 5.83
N ALA A 60 9.14 -7.45 5.25
CA ALA A 60 9.58 -6.15 5.76
C ALA A 60 8.43 -5.14 5.75
N ALA A 61 7.68 -5.05 4.64
CA ALA A 61 6.54 -4.15 4.51
C ALA A 61 5.44 -4.45 5.55
N VAL A 62 5.04 -5.72 5.73
CA VAL A 62 4.07 -6.14 6.76
C VAL A 62 4.59 -5.87 8.17
N TRP A 63 5.88 -6.03 8.41
CA TRP A 63 6.48 -5.68 9.70
C TRP A 63 6.39 -4.17 9.96
N PHE A 64 6.73 -3.34 8.95
CA PHE A 64 6.61 -1.89 9.06
C PHE A 64 5.19 -1.43 9.32
N THR A 65 4.19 -2.00 8.66
CA THR A 65 2.78 -1.59 8.89
C THR A 65 2.34 -1.85 10.32
N ASN A 66 2.75 -2.97 10.92
CA ASN A 66 2.48 -3.28 12.32
C ASN A 66 3.22 -2.34 13.27
N GLU A 67 4.50 -2.04 13.01
CA GLU A 67 5.26 -1.10 13.84
C GLU A 67 4.75 0.33 13.73
N ILE A 68 4.36 0.79 12.54
CA ILE A 68 3.71 2.09 12.33
C ILE A 68 2.43 2.15 13.15
N GLN A 69 1.58 1.12 13.09
CA GLN A 69 0.34 1.06 13.87
C GLN A 69 0.61 1.15 15.37
N ARG A 70 1.62 0.42 15.85
CA ARG A 70 2.05 0.42 17.26
C ARG A 70 2.56 1.80 17.69
N VAL A 71 3.42 2.44 16.89
CA VAL A 71 4.00 3.76 17.19
C VAL A 71 2.93 4.85 17.15
N ARG A 72 1.91 4.72 16.31
CA ARG A 72 0.71 5.57 16.30
C ARG A 72 -0.17 5.41 17.55
N GLY A 73 0.11 4.43 18.41
CA GLY A 73 -0.66 4.15 19.62
C GLY A 73 -2.05 3.56 19.34
N GLN A 74 -2.27 3.04 18.13
CA GLN A 74 -3.55 2.45 17.76
C GLN A 74 -3.69 1.07 18.40
N ARG A 75 -4.85 0.85 19.04
CA ARG A 75 -5.15 -0.42 19.73
C ARG A 75 -5.81 -1.46 18.82
N VAL A 76 -6.36 -1.03 17.70
CA VAL A 76 -6.95 -1.92 16.71
C VAL A 76 -5.80 -2.53 15.90
N PRO A 77 -5.65 -3.86 15.87
CA PRO A 77 -4.62 -4.49 15.04
C PRO A 77 -4.92 -4.25 13.56
N VAL A 78 -3.86 -4.22 12.74
CA VAL A 78 -4.05 -4.18 11.28
C VAL A 78 -4.74 -5.48 10.85
N GLY A 79 -5.81 -5.35 10.07
CA GLY A 79 -6.57 -6.47 9.52
C GLY A 79 -6.99 -6.27 8.07
N GLU A 80 -6.82 -5.06 7.54
CA GLU A 80 -7.09 -4.72 6.14
C GLU A 80 -5.89 -4.00 5.51
N LEU A 81 -5.58 -4.36 4.26
CA LEU A 81 -4.56 -3.70 3.45
C LEU A 81 -5.17 -3.16 2.16
N LEU A 82 -5.03 -1.86 1.93
CA LEU A 82 -5.24 -1.24 0.63
C LEU A 82 -3.87 -0.91 0.03
N PHE A 83 -3.59 -1.43 -1.16
CA PHE A 83 -2.35 -1.14 -1.89
C PHE A 83 -2.66 -0.30 -3.12
N LEU A 84 -2.00 0.85 -3.27
CA LEU A 84 -2.13 1.74 -4.42
C LEU A 84 -0.81 1.75 -5.20
N GLY A 85 -0.89 1.51 -6.51
CA GLY A 85 0.26 1.60 -7.42
C GLY A 85 -0.19 1.82 -8.87
N ASP A 86 0.74 1.77 -9.80
CA ASP A 86 0.50 2.06 -11.22
C ASP A 86 0.81 0.87 -12.14
N THR A 87 1.53 -0.15 -11.66
CA THR A 87 1.93 -1.32 -12.45
C THR A 87 1.44 -2.65 -11.88
N LEU A 88 0.71 -3.42 -12.69
CA LEU A 88 0.27 -4.77 -12.27
C LEU A 88 1.45 -5.68 -11.92
N PHE A 89 2.53 -5.62 -12.70
CA PHE A 89 3.67 -6.54 -12.54
C PHE A 89 4.45 -6.30 -11.24
N ASN A 90 4.70 -5.04 -10.84
CA ASN A 90 5.42 -4.77 -9.60
C ASN A 90 4.48 -4.66 -8.40
N ASP A 91 3.46 -3.81 -8.50
CA ASP A 91 2.57 -3.48 -7.39
C ASP A 91 1.62 -4.62 -7.08
N GLY A 92 1.04 -5.22 -8.11
CA GLY A 92 0.17 -6.39 -7.95
C GLY A 92 0.90 -7.56 -7.30
N GLN A 93 2.15 -7.82 -7.68
CA GLN A 93 2.96 -8.89 -7.06
C GLN A 93 3.37 -8.57 -5.63
N ALA A 94 3.77 -7.32 -5.34
CA ALA A 94 4.09 -6.88 -3.98
C ALA A 94 2.87 -7.04 -3.06
N TYR A 95 1.71 -6.55 -3.52
CA TYR A 95 0.43 -6.73 -2.84
C TYR A 95 0.11 -8.20 -2.57
N ALA A 96 0.18 -9.07 -3.61
CA ALA A 96 -0.12 -10.48 -3.46
C ALA A 96 0.76 -11.16 -2.40
N ASN A 97 2.06 -10.86 -2.40
CA ASN A 97 2.98 -11.37 -1.38
C ASN A 97 2.64 -10.84 0.01
N MET A 98 2.23 -9.57 0.15
CA MET A 98 1.86 -9.00 1.44
C MET A 98 0.58 -9.62 2.01
N ILE A 99 -0.41 -9.92 1.17
CA ILE A 99 -1.61 -10.64 1.60
C ILE A 99 -1.27 -12.06 2.03
N ASP A 100 -0.43 -12.77 1.27
CA ASP A 100 -0.02 -14.13 1.65
C ASP A 100 0.81 -14.17 2.94
N VAL A 101 1.68 -13.18 3.18
CA VAL A 101 2.48 -13.08 4.41
C VAL A 101 1.61 -12.69 5.62
N SER A 102 0.64 -11.79 5.44
CA SER A 102 -0.13 -11.22 6.56
C SER A 102 -1.41 -11.97 6.90
N GLY A 103 -2.03 -12.63 5.92
CA GLY A 103 -3.39 -13.17 6.04
C GLY A 103 -4.49 -12.12 6.16
N TRP A 104 -4.20 -10.84 5.89
CA TRP A 104 -5.17 -9.75 5.98
C TRP A 104 -6.16 -9.75 4.82
N LYS A 105 -7.31 -9.11 5.03
CA LYS A 105 -8.24 -8.81 3.94
C LYS A 105 -7.61 -7.72 3.07
N GLY A 106 -7.39 -8.01 1.79
CA GLY A 106 -6.65 -7.14 0.88
C GLY A 106 -7.48 -6.61 -0.28
N ALA A 107 -7.16 -5.40 -0.72
CA ALA A 107 -7.51 -4.91 -2.05
C ALA A 107 -6.36 -4.10 -2.66
N CYS A 108 -6.17 -4.21 -3.97
CA CYS A 108 -5.17 -3.44 -4.70
C CYS A 108 -5.82 -2.62 -5.80
N PHE A 109 -5.38 -1.36 -5.95
CA PHE A 109 -5.76 -0.49 -7.05
C PHE A 109 -4.54 -0.16 -7.90
N ILE A 110 -4.63 -0.44 -9.19
CA ILE A 110 -3.61 -0.13 -10.20
C ILE A 110 -4.14 0.99 -11.09
N GLY A 111 -3.60 2.20 -10.92
CA GLY A 111 -3.90 3.37 -11.76
C GLY A 111 -2.97 3.42 -12.98
N ALA A 112 -3.29 2.67 -14.04
CA ALA A 112 -2.43 2.55 -15.22
C ALA A 112 -2.45 3.77 -16.17
N GLU A 113 -3.19 4.83 -15.82
CA GLU A 113 -3.38 6.12 -16.51
C GLU A 113 -3.24 6.07 -18.04
N ARG A 114 -4.36 5.79 -18.73
CA ARG A 114 -4.43 5.67 -20.21
C ARG A 114 -5.47 6.62 -20.81
N PRO A 115 -5.23 7.94 -20.77
CA PRO A 115 -6.19 8.99 -21.13
C PRO A 115 -6.80 8.85 -22.54
N GLU A 116 -6.11 8.17 -23.44
CA GLU A 116 -6.51 7.91 -24.82
C GLU A 116 -7.58 6.82 -24.98
N GLN A 117 -7.83 6.01 -23.95
CA GLN A 117 -8.80 4.91 -23.96
C GLN A 117 -10.12 5.33 -23.30
N GLU A 118 -11.24 4.71 -23.68
CA GLU A 118 -12.50 4.86 -22.94
C GLU A 118 -12.34 4.46 -21.48
N THR A 119 -12.92 5.23 -20.57
CA THR A 119 -12.75 5.00 -19.14
C THR A 119 -13.27 3.62 -18.74
N SER A 120 -12.42 2.83 -18.08
CA SER A 120 -12.75 1.44 -17.74
C SER A 120 -11.96 0.93 -16.53
N THR A 121 -12.57 -0.04 -15.85
CA THR A 121 -11.95 -0.87 -14.82
C THR A 121 -12.06 -2.34 -15.18
N ARG A 122 -11.05 -3.10 -14.80
CA ARG A 122 -11.07 -4.57 -14.81
C ARG A 122 -10.65 -5.08 -13.44
N ILE A 123 -11.29 -6.15 -12.99
CA ILE A 123 -10.93 -6.87 -11.77
C ILE A 123 -10.15 -8.13 -12.17
N GLU A 124 -9.02 -8.36 -11.52
CA GLU A 124 -8.23 -9.59 -11.61
C GLU A 124 -8.41 -10.43 -10.33
N GLU A 125 -7.81 -11.62 -10.32
CA GLU A 125 -7.74 -12.46 -9.12
C GLU A 125 -7.09 -11.74 -7.93
N GLY A 126 -7.43 -12.17 -6.71
CA GLY A 126 -6.85 -11.61 -5.49
C GLY A 126 -7.33 -10.20 -5.13
N ASN A 127 -8.46 -9.73 -5.67
CA ASN A 127 -9.04 -8.41 -5.42
C ASN A 127 -8.14 -7.25 -5.89
N VAL A 128 -7.57 -7.41 -7.08
CA VAL A 128 -6.80 -6.37 -7.78
C VAL A 128 -7.71 -5.69 -8.80
N THR A 129 -7.92 -4.39 -8.66
CA THR A 129 -8.65 -3.56 -9.62
C THR A 129 -7.66 -2.76 -10.45
N ILE A 130 -7.70 -2.93 -11.77
CA ILE A 130 -6.93 -2.14 -12.73
C ILE A 130 -7.87 -1.10 -13.32
N ALA A 131 -7.56 0.17 -13.10
CA ALA A 131 -8.27 1.29 -13.69
C ALA A 131 -7.36 2.03 -14.66
N ASN A 132 -7.94 2.52 -15.76
CA ASN A 132 -7.20 3.35 -16.70
C ASN A 132 -7.22 4.85 -16.33
N ARG A 133 -7.78 5.22 -15.18
CA ARG A 133 -7.75 6.57 -14.61
C ARG A 133 -7.57 6.50 -13.09
N TRP A 134 -6.69 7.34 -12.54
CA TRP A 134 -6.67 7.59 -11.09
C TRP A 134 -8.00 8.12 -10.56
N GLY A 135 -8.77 8.81 -11.41
CA GLY A 135 -10.14 9.28 -11.16
C GLY A 135 -11.14 8.19 -10.72
N MET A 136 -10.83 6.90 -10.91
CA MET A 136 -11.71 5.80 -10.51
C MET A 136 -11.46 5.31 -9.08
N LEU A 137 -10.44 5.83 -8.39
CA LEU A 137 -10.13 5.44 -7.02
C LEU A 137 -11.31 5.69 -6.06
N ALA A 138 -12.07 6.78 -6.25
CA ALA A 138 -13.24 7.08 -5.42
C ALA A 138 -14.37 6.04 -5.60
N ASP A 139 -14.67 5.66 -6.83
CA ASP A 139 -15.66 4.61 -7.12
C ASP A 139 -15.21 3.24 -6.58
N TRP A 140 -13.90 2.96 -6.62
CA TRP A 140 -13.32 1.75 -6.02
C TRP A 140 -13.51 1.71 -4.50
N ILE A 141 -13.29 2.81 -3.78
CA ILE A 141 -13.52 2.87 -2.32
C ILE A 141 -14.99 2.60 -1.97
N VAL A 142 -15.94 3.10 -2.77
CA VAL A 142 -17.38 2.78 -2.59
C VAL A 142 -17.62 1.29 -2.74
N ALA A 143 -17.09 0.68 -3.81
CA ALA A 143 -17.21 -0.76 -4.04
C ALA A 143 -16.57 -1.61 -2.92
N LEU A 144 -15.43 -1.19 -2.35
CA LEU A 144 -14.82 -1.92 -1.23
C LEU A 144 -15.71 -1.94 0.02
N LYS A 145 -16.42 -0.84 0.31
CA LYS A 145 -17.39 -0.82 1.43
C LYS A 145 -18.52 -1.81 1.20
N GLU A 146 -19.02 -1.91 -0.04
CA GLU A 146 -20.05 -2.88 -0.42
C GLU A 146 -19.55 -4.34 -0.31
N GLN A 147 -18.24 -4.56 -0.53
CA GLN A 147 -17.56 -5.84 -0.30
C GLN A 147 -17.23 -6.10 1.19
N GLY A 148 -17.71 -5.23 2.10
CA GLY A 148 -17.57 -5.37 3.54
C GLY A 148 -16.17 -5.05 4.06
N PHE A 149 -15.38 -4.20 3.38
CA PHE A 149 -14.23 -3.56 4.02
C PHE A 149 -14.71 -2.58 5.08
N LYS A 150 -14.05 -2.57 6.24
CA LYS A 150 -14.39 -1.68 7.35
C LYS A 150 -13.87 -0.27 7.11
N LEU A 151 -12.66 -0.15 6.54
CA LEU A 151 -11.99 1.13 6.31
C LEU A 151 -11.88 1.96 7.61
N ASP A 152 -11.47 1.28 8.69
CA ASP A 152 -11.35 1.83 10.04
C ASP A 152 -9.88 1.95 10.48
N ALA A 153 -9.64 2.13 11.78
CA ALA A 153 -8.28 2.25 12.33
C ALA A 153 -7.40 1.00 12.08
N GLY A 154 -7.99 -0.16 11.78
CA GLY A 154 -7.30 -1.40 11.42
C GLY A 154 -6.98 -1.53 9.93
N THR A 155 -7.29 -0.54 9.10
CA THR A 155 -6.97 -0.51 7.68
C THR A 155 -5.65 0.24 7.46
N MET A 156 -4.69 -0.42 6.82
CA MET A 156 -3.46 0.19 6.36
C MET A 156 -3.55 0.51 4.87
N VAL A 157 -3.15 1.72 4.48
CA VAL A 157 -3.02 2.12 3.08
C VAL A 157 -1.55 2.25 2.75
N ILE A 158 -1.08 1.47 1.78
CA ILE A 158 0.28 1.59 1.23
C ILE A 158 0.17 2.19 -0.16
N ILE A 159 0.93 3.26 -0.37
CA ILE A 159 0.98 3.96 -1.64
C ILE A 159 2.40 3.78 -2.18
N ASP A 160 2.53 3.12 -3.32
CA ASP A 160 3.78 3.16 -4.06
C ASP A 160 3.91 4.53 -4.73
N ILE A 161 4.98 5.23 -4.37
CA ILE A 161 5.27 6.56 -4.90
C ILE A 161 6.64 6.48 -5.54
N ASP A 162 6.65 6.47 -6.87
CA ASP A 162 7.88 6.70 -7.59
C ASP A 162 8.26 8.18 -7.54
N LYS A 163 9.53 8.44 -7.22
CA LYS A 163 10.10 9.77 -7.44
C LYS A 163 10.25 9.97 -8.95
N THR A 164 9.41 10.84 -9.50
CA THR A 164 9.76 11.58 -10.71
C THR A 164 10.60 12.80 -10.34
#